data_AF-A0A6G3PYZ0-F1
#
_entry.id   AF-A0A6G3PYZ0-F1
#
_cell.length_a   1.000
_cell.length_b   1.000
_cell.length_c   1.000
_cell.angle_alpha   90.00
_cell.angle_beta   90.00
_cell.angle_gamma   90.00
#
_symmetry.space_group_name_H-M   'P 1'
#
loop_
_entity.id
_entity.type
_entity.pdbx_description
1 polymer ?
#
loop_
_entity_poly.entity_id
_entity_poly.type
_entity_poly.pdbx_seq_one_letter_code
_entity_poly.pdbx_strand_id
1 'polypeptide(L)'
;MTTTTPGPSALRGAVGTAHTRIEGRDKVTGAARYAGEIPYPELAHGWLVLSTVARGRILDVETGPILAMPGVLTVLHHGNAPRLHTDYIGMLGVPPDPTSAVFQDDRVPFAGWPVALVVAETPEVAREAAEALVVTYEREPHDTELVAGHPGAYAADGHMPAETEKGDLEARLADSAFVVDEEYTTPEEQHSMMEPHAATARWDGGRLEVVDSNQGAGWVQSELATMFSLDASAVRVRSEHIGGGFGSKGLRAHQVSAVMAATALQRPVRVVLTRRQTFSLGGYRSPTAQRVRLGAAPDGRLLALEHRSLNQTSTVYEFVEPSAGVARVMYDAEAHRTANHVVRLDVPSPTWMRAPGEAPGSFAVEVALDELAARAGLDPIDLRLRNEPEVGPVSGLPFSSRNLAACFHEGARRFGWADRDPRPGVRRDGRWLLGTGTAA
;
A
#
# COMPACT_ATOMS: atom_id res chain seq x y z
N MET A 1 1.64 63.11 -8.46
CA MET A 1 2.76 62.17 -8.68
C MET A 1 3.33 61.81 -7.32
N THR A 2 3.06 60.60 -6.85
CA THR A 2 3.67 60.03 -5.65
C THR A 2 4.16 58.66 -6.06
N THR A 3 5.39 58.64 -6.54
CA THR A 3 6.14 57.44 -6.92
C THR A 3 6.50 56.72 -5.62
N THR A 4 5.81 55.61 -5.35
CA THR A 4 6.23 54.64 -4.33
C THR A 4 7.41 53.86 -4.89
N THR A 5 8.60 54.15 -4.37
CA THR A 5 9.80 53.33 -4.61
C THR A 5 9.54 51.94 -4.00
N PRO A 6 9.64 50.83 -4.76
CA PRO A 6 9.62 49.51 -4.16
C PRO A 6 10.88 49.38 -3.29
N GLY A 7 10.70 49.16 -1.99
CA GLY A 7 11.80 48.75 -1.12
C GLY A 7 12.45 47.47 -1.66
N PRO A 8 13.71 47.19 -1.29
CA PRO A 8 14.42 46.00 -1.76
C PRO A 8 13.56 44.77 -1.50
N SER A 9 13.22 44.06 -2.59
CA SER A 9 12.51 42.79 -2.54
C SER A 9 13.29 41.86 -1.63
N ALA A 10 12.82 41.67 -0.40
CA ALA A 10 13.30 40.58 0.44
C ALA A 10 13.21 39.32 -0.41
N LEU A 11 14.36 38.68 -0.66
CA LEU A 11 14.41 37.36 -1.26
C LEU A 11 13.54 36.47 -0.37
N ARG A 12 12.28 36.25 -0.78
CA ARG A 12 11.42 35.25 -0.15
C ARG A 12 12.13 33.93 -0.43
N GLY A 13 12.88 33.43 0.54
CA GLY A 13 13.64 32.20 0.39
C GLY A 13 12.70 31.12 -0.13
N ALA A 14 13.00 30.53 -1.28
CA ALA A 14 12.09 29.56 -1.91
C ALA A 14 11.97 28.26 -1.08
N VAL A 15 13.06 27.88 -0.40
CA VAL A 15 13.16 26.65 0.40
C VAL A 15 13.00 26.97 1.89
N GLY A 16 12.23 26.14 2.61
CA GLY A 16 12.06 26.24 4.07
C GLY A 16 11.09 27.31 4.56
N THR A 17 10.38 28.00 3.66
CA THR A 17 9.38 29.01 4.01
C THR A 17 7.96 28.52 3.71
N ALA A 18 7.01 28.90 4.55
CA ALA A 18 5.61 28.49 4.44
C ALA A 18 4.90 29.29 3.32
N HIS A 19 4.95 28.78 2.09
CA HIS A 19 4.17 29.31 0.97
C HIS A 19 2.78 28.66 0.89
N THR A 20 1.81 29.42 0.36
CA THR A 20 0.52 28.85 -0.02
C THR A 20 0.70 27.87 -1.18
N ARG A 21 0.10 26.68 -1.08
CA ARG A 21 0.10 25.68 -2.16
C ARG A 21 -0.55 26.25 -3.42
N ILE A 22 0.06 26.02 -4.59
CA ILE A 22 -0.40 26.56 -5.88
C ILE A 22 -1.86 26.19 -6.14
N GLU A 23 -2.20 24.92 -5.93
CA GLU A 23 -3.55 24.37 -6.12
C GLU A 23 -4.48 24.56 -4.91
N GLY A 24 -4.01 25.26 -3.86
CA GLY A 24 -4.73 25.41 -2.59
C GLY A 24 -6.07 26.12 -2.76
N ARG A 25 -6.10 27.22 -3.54
CA ARG A 25 -7.33 27.97 -3.83
C ARG A 25 -8.36 27.09 -4.54
N ASP A 26 -7.93 26.33 -5.55
CA ASP A 26 -8.84 25.55 -6.36
C ASP A 26 -9.43 24.38 -5.57
N LYS A 27 -8.65 23.76 -4.68
CA LYS A 27 -9.14 22.72 -3.76
C LYS A 27 -10.18 23.25 -2.77
N VAL A 28 -9.96 24.42 -2.16
CA VAL A 28 -10.90 24.96 -1.15
C VAL A 28 -12.15 25.60 -1.75
N THR A 29 -12.13 25.91 -3.04
CA THR A 29 -13.29 26.47 -3.77
C THR A 29 -14.07 25.43 -4.57
N GLY A 30 -13.59 24.19 -4.64
CA GLY A 30 -14.16 23.14 -5.50
C GLY A 30 -13.88 23.34 -7.00
N ALA A 31 -12.94 24.22 -7.35
CA ALA A 31 -12.54 24.44 -8.75
C ALA A 31 -11.51 23.40 -9.24
N ALA A 32 -10.81 22.73 -8.34
CA ALA A 32 -9.89 21.64 -8.68
C ALA A 32 -10.69 20.45 -9.20
N ARG A 33 -10.37 19.99 -10.42
CA ARG A 33 -11.00 18.80 -10.99
C ARG A 33 -10.16 17.55 -10.74
N TYR A 34 -10.82 16.48 -10.34
CA TYR A 34 -10.26 15.15 -10.14
C TYR A 34 -10.51 14.26 -11.35
N ALA A 35 -9.84 13.10 -11.44
CA ALA A 35 -9.88 12.25 -12.64
C ALA A 35 -11.31 11.81 -13.02
N GLY A 36 -12.15 11.57 -12.02
CA GLY A 36 -13.57 11.22 -12.19
C GLY A 36 -14.48 12.37 -12.65
N GLU A 37 -13.99 13.60 -12.75
CA GLU A 37 -14.79 14.82 -12.97
C GLU A 37 -14.49 15.54 -14.30
N ILE A 38 -13.50 15.05 -15.05
CA ILE A 38 -13.15 15.65 -16.35
C ILE A 38 -14.27 15.37 -17.36
N PRO A 39 -14.87 16.37 -18.01
CA PRO A 39 -16.00 16.13 -18.91
C PRO A 39 -15.50 15.67 -20.28
N TYR A 40 -16.25 14.76 -20.90
CA TYR A 40 -16.07 14.35 -22.30
C TYR A 40 -17.43 14.26 -22.99
N PRO A 41 -17.55 14.67 -24.27
CA PRO A 41 -18.72 14.36 -25.07
C PRO A 41 -18.93 12.86 -25.16
N GLU A 42 -20.19 12.41 -25.11
CA GLU A 42 -20.55 11.00 -25.28
C GLU A 42 -19.87 10.05 -24.30
N LEU A 43 -19.55 10.54 -23.10
CA LEU A 43 -18.92 9.73 -22.06
C LEU A 43 -19.83 8.57 -21.66
N ALA A 44 -19.30 7.34 -21.75
CA ALA A 44 -19.92 6.17 -21.14
C ALA A 44 -19.26 5.82 -19.80
N HIS A 45 -19.99 5.05 -19.00
CA HIS A 45 -19.63 4.69 -17.63
C HIS A 45 -19.55 3.18 -17.51
N GLY A 46 -18.37 2.69 -17.10
CA GLY A 46 -18.14 1.28 -16.81
C GLY A 46 -18.25 0.98 -15.32
N TRP A 47 -18.90 -0.13 -15.00
CA TRP A 47 -19.04 -0.66 -13.65
C TRP A 47 -18.50 -2.08 -13.57
N LEU A 48 -17.51 -2.30 -12.70
CA LEU A 48 -16.93 -3.63 -12.50
C LEU A 48 -17.88 -4.52 -11.70
N VAL A 49 -18.18 -5.70 -12.23
CA VAL A 49 -18.86 -6.77 -11.52
C VAL A 49 -17.78 -7.63 -10.88
N LEU A 50 -17.90 -7.85 -9.57
CA LEU A 50 -16.90 -8.58 -8.79
C LEU A 50 -17.40 -9.98 -8.43
N SER A 51 -16.45 -10.92 -8.30
CA SER A 51 -16.75 -12.30 -7.90
C SER A 51 -17.38 -12.38 -6.52
N THR A 52 -18.29 -13.34 -6.37
CA THR A 52 -18.97 -13.66 -5.10
C THR A 52 -18.49 -14.96 -4.46
N VAL A 53 -17.43 -15.57 -5.02
CA VAL A 53 -16.79 -16.78 -4.52
C VAL A 53 -15.33 -16.51 -4.18
N ALA A 54 -14.83 -17.15 -3.12
CA ALA A 54 -13.44 -17.00 -2.67
C ALA A 54 -12.44 -17.61 -3.65
N ARG A 55 -12.80 -18.70 -4.33
CA ARG A 55 -11.96 -19.28 -5.39
C ARG A 55 -12.83 -20.12 -6.32
N GLY A 56 -12.49 -20.15 -7.60
CA GLY A 56 -13.21 -20.97 -8.56
C GLY A 56 -12.98 -20.59 -10.02
N ARG A 57 -13.96 -20.92 -10.85
CA ARG A 57 -14.00 -20.62 -12.27
C ARG A 57 -15.37 -20.07 -12.67
N ILE A 58 -15.41 -19.16 -13.63
CA ILE A 58 -16.63 -18.66 -14.26
C ILE A 58 -17.12 -19.73 -15.22
N LEU A 59 -18.34 -20.24 -15.02
CA LEU A 59 -18.99 -21.17 -15.95
C LEU A 59 -19.79 -20.43 -17.01
N ASP A 60 -20.50 -19.37 -16.61
CA ASP A 60 -21.33 -18.59 -17.51
C ASP A 60 -21.49 -17.14 -17.02
N VAL A 61 -21.71 -16.24 -17.98
CA VAL A 61 -22.03 -14.82 -17.76
C VAL A 61 -23.25 -14.49 -18.60
N GLU A 62 -24.41 -14.33 -17.96
CA GLU A 62 -25.70 -14.14 -18.65
C GLU A 62 -25.85 -12.70 -19.20
N THR A 63 -25.14 -12.40 -20.30
CA THR A 63 -25.09 -11.05 -20.88
C THR A 63 -26.36 -10.65 -21.62
N GLY A 64 -27.14 -11.60 -22.13
CA GLY A 64 -28.32 -11.34 -22.99
C GLY A 64 -29.35 -10.40 -22.35
N PRO A 65 -29.88 -10.70 -21.15
CA PRO A 65 -30.81 -9.83 -20.45
C PRO A 65 -30.23 -8.44 -20.15
N ILE A 66 -28.93 -8.37 -19.85
CA ILE A 66 -28.25 -7.11 -19.50
C ILE A 66 -28.08 -6.21 -20.72
N LEU A 67 -27.70 -6.78 -21.87
CA LEU A 67 -27.59 -6.05 -23.13
C LEU A 67 -28.94 -5.53 -23.65
N ALA A 68 -30.06 -6.11 -23.20
CA ALA A 68 -31.40 -5.66 -23.54
C ALA A 68 -31.89 -4.48 -22.66
N MET A 69 -31.18 -4.14 -21.58
CA MET A 69 -31.54 -3.02 -20.71
C MET A 69 -31.29 -1.67 -21.43
N PRO A 70 -32.25 -0.72 -21.39
CA PRO A 70 -32.07 0.58 -22.01
C PRO A 70 -30.82 1.33 -21.51
N GLY A 71 -30.00 1.81 -22.44
CA GLY A 71 -28.77 2.56 -22.14
C GLY A 71 -27.54 1.71 -21.84
N VAL A 72 -27.66 0.37 -21.78
CA VAL A 72 -26.49 -0.52 -21.74
C VAL A 72 -25.85 -0.59 -23.13
N LEU A 73 -24.53 -0.45 -23.19
CA LEU A 73 -23.77 -0.38 -24.43
C LEU A 73 -23.01 -1.68 -24.70
N THR A 74 -22.43 -2.29 -23.67
CA THR A 74 -21.74 -3.57 -23.77
C THR A 74 -21.52 -4.20 -22.40
N VAL A 75 -21.24 -5.51 -22.38
CA VAL A 75 -20.74 -6.24 -21.22
C VAL A 75 -19.45 -6.95 -21.63
N LEU A 76 -18.33 -6.52 -21.08
CA LEU A 76 -17.04 -7.19 -21.29
C LEU A 76 -16.82 -8.25 -20.22
N HIS A 77 -16.37 -9.43 -20.62
CA HIS A 77 -16.00 -10.54 -19.75
C HIS A 77 -14.90 -11.38 -20.42
N HIS A 78 -14.44 -12.42 -19.75
CA HIS A 78 -13.32 -13.24 -20.21
C HIS A 78 -13.45 -13.85 -21.63
N GLY A 79 -14.68 -13.96 -22.14
CA GLY A 79 -14.98 -14.54 -23.46
C GLY A 79 -14.91 -13.54 -24.61
N ASN A 80 -15.00 -12.23 -24.34
CA ASN A 80 -15.10 -11.20 -25.39
C ASN A 80 -14.18 -9.98 -25.17
N ALA A 81 -13.54 -9.85 -24.01
CA ALA A 81 -12.66 -8.73 -23.72
C ALA A 81 -11.40 -8.73 -24.62
N PRO A 82 -10.84 -7.55 -24.96
CA PRO A 82 -9.57 -7.45 -25.66
C PRO A 82 -8.46 -8.24 -24.95
N ARG A 83 -7.59 -8.86 -25.74
CA ARG A 83 -6.44 -9.62 -25.22
C ARG A 83 -5.27 -8.71 -24.96
N LEU A 84 -4.60 -8.95 -23.83
CA LEU A 84 -3.45 -8.17 -23.40
C LEU A 84 -2.15 -8.95 -23.65
N HIS A 85 -1.08 -8.22 -23.92
CA HIS A 85 0.28 -8.74 -23.85
C HIS A 85 0.80 -8.59 -22.41
N THR A 86 1.11 -9.69 -21.74
CA THR A 86 1.57 -9.71 -20.34
C THR A 86 2.94 -10.35 -20.15
N ASP A 87 3.56 -10.80 -21.24
CA ASP A 87 4.88 -11.45 -21.23
C ASP A 87 5.99 -10.42 -21.51
N TYR A 88 6.25 -9.56 -20.54
CA TYR A 88 7.30 -8.55 -20.60
C TYR A 88 7.81 -8.18 -19.21
N ILE A 89 8.94 -7.47 -19.17
CA ILE A 89 9.46 -6.85 -17.95
C ILE A 89 9.15 -5.36 -18.00
N GLY A 90 8.39 -4.88 -17.01
CA GLY A 90 7.95 -3.50 -16.92
C GLY A 90 9.05 -2.54 -16.46
N MET A 91 8.70 -1.26 -16.34
CA MET A 91 9.63 -0.19 -15.95
C MET A 91 10.27 -0.42 -14.57
N LEU A 92 9.59 -1.17 -13.69
CA LEU A 92 10.08 -1.50 -12.35
C LEU A 92 11.03 -2.71 -12.32
N GLY A 93 11.39 -3.28 -13.48
CA GLY A 93 12.31 -4.42 -13.57
C GLY A 93 11.70 -5.77 -13.18
N VAL A 94 10.37 -5.84 -13.07
CA VAL A 94 9.59 -7.05 -12.76
C VAL A 94 8.49 -7.26 -13.81
N PRO A 95 7.94 -8.48 -13.94
CA PRO A 95 6.74 -8.71 -14.73
C PRO A 95 5.58 -7.80 -14.33
N PRO A 96 4.64 -7.48 -15.23
CA PRO A 96 3.47 -6.66 -14.91
C PRO A 96 2.63 -7.30 -13.81
N ASP A 97 1.95 -6.47 -13.02
CA ASP A 97 1.05 -6.93 -11.97
C ASP A 97 -0.12 -7.72 -12.60
N PRO A 98 -0.21 -9.05 -12.38
CA PRO A 98 -1.22 -9.89 -13.02
C PRO A 98 -2.64 -9.56 -12.55
N THR A 99 -2.81 -8.85 -11.43
CA THR A 99 -4.13 -8.39 -10.97
C THR A 99 -4.75 -7.32 -11.88
N SER A 100 -3.94 -6.67 -12.71
CA SER A 100 -4.40 -5.69 -13.69
C SER A 100 -4.84 -6.33 -15.01
N ALA A 101 -4.42 -7.57 -15.28
CA ALA A 101 -4.77 -8.33 -16.48
C ALA A 101 -6.17 -8.95 -16.39
N VAL A 102 -7.18 -8.08 -16.26
CA VAL A 102 -8.58 -8.49 -16.08
C VAL A 102 -9.16 -9.15 -17.33
N PHE A 103 -10.11 -10.06 -17.13
CA PHE A 103 -10.88 -10.72 -18.19
C PHE A 103 -10.01 -11.51 -19.20
N GLN A 104 -8.83 -11.99 -18.80
CA GLN A 104 -7.98 -12.77 -19.69
C GLN A 104 -8.26 -14.27 -19.64
N ASP A 105 -8.90 -14.75 -18.57
CA ASP A 105 -9.40 -16.12 -18.43
C ASP A 105 -10.61 -16.16 -17.49
N ASP A 106 -11.15 -17.36 -17.29
CA ASP A 106 -12.32 -17.64 -16.46
C ASP A 106 -12.00 -17.88 -14.98
N ARG A 107 -10.74 -17.74 -14.53
CA ARG A 107 -10.37 -18.04 -13.14
C ARG A 107 -10.83 -16.93 -12.20
N VAL A 108 -11.23 -17.36 -11.00
CA VAL A 108 -11.54 -16.50 -9.86
C VAL A 108 -10.58 -16.88 -8.74
N PRO A 109 -9.50 -16.11 -8.51
CA PRO A 109 -8.49 -16.45 -7.50
C PRO A 109 -8.84 -15.99 -6.08
N PHE A 110 -9.71 -14.99 -5.93
CA PHE A 110 -10.16 -14.45 -4.65
C PHE A 110 -11.57 -13.85 -4.76
N ALA A 111 -12.24 -13.66 -3.62
CA ALA A 111 -13.50 -12.94 -3.55
C ALA A 111 -13.30 -11.45 -3.86
N GLY A 112 -14.11 -10.89 -4.77
CA GLY A 112 -13.94 -9.52 -5.21
C GLY A 112 -13.08 -9.36 -6.49
N TRP A 113 -12.72 -10.45 -7.16
CA TRP A 113 -12.03 -10.45 -8.46
C TRP A 113 -12.93 -9.89 -9.58
N PRO A 114 -12.44 -9.05 -10.50
CA PRO A 114 -13.25 -8.56 -11.62
C PRO A 114 -13.67 -9.69 -12.57
N VAL A 115 -14.97 -9.94 -12.71
CA VAL A 115 -15.53 -11.00 -13.58
C VAL A 115 -16.17 -10.46 -14.85
N ALA A 116 -16.68 -9.23 -14.80
CA ALA A 116 -17.19 -8.51 -15.96
C ALA A 116 -17.08 -6.99 -15.77
N LEU A 117 -17.22 -6.26 -16.86
CA LEU A 117 -17.42 -4.81 -16.90
C LEU A 117 -18.70 -4.51 -17.68
N VAL A 118 -19.71 -3.97 -17.00
CA VAL A 118 -20.92 -3.46 -17.67
C VAL A 118 -20.70 -2.00 -18.01
N VAL A 119 -20.94 -1.62 -19.26
CA VAL A 119 -20.75 -0.24 -19.74
C VAL A 119 -22.08 0.31 -20.22
N ALA A 120 -22.46 1.50 -19.75
CA ALA A 120 -23.71 2.16 -20.09
C ALA A 120 -23.54 3.67 -20.33
N GLU A 121 -24.59 4.32 -20.82
CA GLU A 121 -24.63 5.76 -21.08
C GLU A 121 -24.56 6.63 -19.82
N THR A 122 -25.00 6.09 -18.67
CA THR A 122 -24.99 6.78 -17.38
C THR A 122 -24.42 5.88 -16.28
N PRO A 123 -23.84 6.44 -15.21
CA PRO A 123 -23.34 5.64 -14.10
C PRO A 123 -24.47 4.89 -13.37
N GLU A 124 -25.69 5.44 -13.33
CA GLU A 124 -26.85 4.81 -12.72
C GLU A 124 -27.27 3.53 -13.46
N VAL A 125 -27.36 3.60 -14.79
CA VAL A 125 -27.69 2.43 -15.62
C VAL A 125 -26.58 1.40 -15.57
N ALA A 126 -25.30 1.81 -15.60
CA ALA A 126 -24.17 0.90 -15.49
C ALA A 126 -24.20 0.11 -14.17
N ARG A 127 -24.52 0.80 -13.06
CA ARG A 127 -24.68 0.16 -11.75
C ARG A 127 -25.85 -0.81 -11.72
N GLU A 128 -27.04 -0.38 -12.14
CA GLU A 128 -28.25 -1.21 -12.11
C GLU A 128 -28.07 -2.48 -12.94
N ALA A 129 -27.53 -2.34 -14.15
CA ALA A 129 -27.23 -3.44 -15.05
C ALA A 129 -26.12 -4.37 -14.50
N ALA A 130 -25.10 -3.83 -13.83
CA ALA A 130 -24.09 -4.61 -13.13
C ALA A 130 -24.64 -5.40 -11.94
N GLU A 131 -25.55 -4.81 -11.16
CA GLU A 131 -26.21 -5.48 -10.03
C GLU A 131 -27.18 -6.58 -10.49
N ALA A 132 -27.75 -6.45 -11.69
CA ALA A 132 -28.64 -7.45 -12.29
C ALA A 132 -27.89 -8.60 -13.01
N LEU A 133 -26.60 -8.45 -13.31
CA LEU A 133 -25.83 -9.46 -14.06
C LEU A 133 -25.68 -10.74 -13.24
N VAL A 134 -26.15 -11.85 -13.80
CA VAL A 134 -25.98 -13.18 -13.22
C VAL A 134 -24.68 -13.80 -13.74
N VAL A 135 -23.84 -14.25 -12.79
CA VAL A 135 -22.59 -14.97 -13.07
C VAL A 135 -22.63 -16.30 -12.33
N THR A 136 -22.42 -17.39 -13.08
CA THR A 136 -22.41 -18.74 -12.53
C THR A 136 -20.96 -19.19 -12.31
N TYR A 137 -20.69 -19.79 -11.15
CA TYR A 137 -19.34 -20.22 -10.76
C TYR A 137 -19.28 -21.71 -10.43
N GLU A 138 -18.17 -22.35 -10.80
CA GLU A 138 -17.68 -23.56 -10.16
C GLU A 138 -16.79 -23.14 -8.98
N ARG A 139 -17.12 -23.60 -7.77
CA ARG A 139 -16.35 -23.24 -6.55
C ARG A 139 -15.22 -24.24 -6.34
N GLU A 140 -14.05 -23.72 -5.94
CA GLU A 140 -12.88 -24.52 -5.59
C GLU A 140 -12.57 -24.41 -4.08
N PRO A 141 -11.90 -25.42 -3.48
CA PRO A 141 -11.32 -25.28 -2.15
C PRO A 141 -10.36 -24.09 -2.10
N HIS A 142 -10.42 -23.32 -1.02
CA HIS A 142 -9.62 -22.10 -0.84
C HIS A 142 -8.99 -22.04 0.53
N ASP A 143 -7.94 -21.24 0.65
CA ASP A 143 -7.31 -20.88 1.91
C ASP A 143 -7.22 -19.36 2.03
N THR A 144 -7.81 -18.80 3.08
CA THR A 144 -7.93 -17.34 3.26
C THR A 144 -7.51 -16.87 4.64
N GLU A 145 -7.00 -17.78 5.49
CA GLU A 145 -6.74 -17.49 6.89
C GLU A 145 -5.23 -17.40 7.15
N LEU A 146 -4.78 -16.23 7.60
CA LEU A 146 -3.42 -16.06 8.09
C LEU A 146 -3.35 -16.49 9.56
N VAL A 147 -2.49 -17.47 9.85
CA VAL A 147 -2.13 -17.86 11.22
C VAL A 147 -0.61 -17.89 11.38
N ALA A 148 -0.10 -17.57 12.58
CA ALA A 148 1.34 -17.46 12.82
C ALA A 148 2.14 -18.75 12.50
N GLY A 149 1.52 -19.91 12.70
CA GLY A 149 2.12 -21.23 12.42
C GLY A 149 1.68 -21.85 11.10
N HIS A 150 1.29 -21.04 10.10
CA HIS A 150 0.71 -21.56 8.86
C HIS A 150 1.69 -22.49 8.12
N PRO A 151 1.28 -23.72 7.72
CA PRO A 151 2.18 -24.70 7.12
C PRO A 151 2.70 -24.31 5.74
N GLY A 152 1.99 -23.40 5.05
CA GLY A 152 2.40 -22.83 3.77
C GLY A 152 3.36 -21.63 3.86
N ALA A 153 3.91 -21.34 5.04
CA ALA A 153 4.87 -20.24 5.21
C ALA A 153 6.22 -20.56 4.57
N TYR A 154 6.82 -19.59 3.87
CA TYR A 154 8.16 -19.71 3.30
C TYR A 154 8.88 -18.35 3.28
N ALA A 155 10.20 -18.39 3.28
CA ALA A 155 11.04 -17.21 3.10
C ALA A 155 10.93 -16.69 1.66
N ALA A 156 10.64 -15.40 1.49
CA ALA A 156 10.50 -14.77 0.20
C ALA A 156 11.36 -13.50 0.12
N ASP A 157 12.21 -13.44 -0.90
CA ASP A 157 12.96 -12.23 -1.20
C ASP A 157 12.02 -11.16 -1.75
N GLY A 158 12.20 -9.93 -1.30
CA GLY A 158 11.54 -8.77 -1.88
C GLY A 158 12.58 -7.78 -2.40
N HIS A 159 12.33 -6.50 -2.14
CA HIS A 159 13.33 -5.43 -2.33
C HIS A 159 14.56 -5.58 -1.41
N MET A 160 14.48 -6.50 -0.44
CA MET A 160 15.54 -6.88 0.47
C MET A 160 15.55 -8.41 0.66
N PRO A 161 16.70 -9.02 1.05
CA PRO A 161 16.77 -10.45 1.32
C PRO A 161 15.74 -10.89 2.36
N ALA A 162 15.14 -12.07 2.16
CA ALA A 162 14.16 -12.67 3.05
C ALA A 162 14.72 -12.83 4.46
N GLU A 163 15.92 -13.39 4.56
CA GLU A 163 16.60 -13.66 5.82
C GLU A 163 17.97 -12.97 5.84
N THR A 164 18.37 -12.50 7.02
CA THR A 164 19.70 -11.92 7.24
C THR A 164 20.13 -12.14 8.68
N GLU A 165 21.39 -12.49 8.87
CA GLU A 165 21.96 -12.79 10.18
C GLU A 165 23.36 -12.19 10.37
N LYS A 166 23.72 -11.95 11.63
CA LYS A 166 25.04 -11.51 12.10
C LYS A 166 25.22 -12.04 13.53
N GLY A 167 26.38 -12.60 13.85
CA GLY A 167 26.68 -13.10 15.20
C GLY A 167 25.89 -14.35 15.59
N ASP A 168 26.08 -14.80 16.84
CA ASP A 168 25.38 -15.97 17.40
C ASP A 168 24.21 -15.52 18.27
N LEU A 169 23.01 -15.56 17.71
CA LEU A 169 21.79 -15.09 18.38
C LEU A 169 21.50 -15.85 19.68
N GLU A 170 21.55 -17.19 19.65
CA GLU A 170 21.13 -18.01 20.79
C GLU A 170 22.15 -17.91 21.93
N ALA A 171 23.45 -17.82 21.62
CA ALA A 171 24.47 -17.55 22.63
C ALA A 171 24.28 -16.18 23.29
N ARG A 172 24.01 -15.12 22.50
CA ARG A 172 23.80 -13.77 23.03
C ARG A 172 22.49 -13.63 23.82
N LEU A 173 21.43 -14.34 23.44
CA LEU A 173 20.21 -14.43 24.24
C LEU A 173 20.48 -15.12 25.58
N ALA A 174 21.26 -16.21 25.60
CA ALA A 174 21.62 -16.92 26.83
C ALA A 174 22.48 -16.07 27.78
N ASP A 175 23.35 -15.20 27.24
CA ASP A 175 24.20 -14.29 28.02
C ASP A 175 23.47 -13.02 28.51
N SER A 176 22.22 -12.81 28.08
CA SER A 176 21.46 -11.60 28.40
C SER A 176 20.91 -11.62 29.82
N ALA A 177 21.03 -10.50 30.52
CA ALA A 177 20.46 -10.31 31.86
C ALA A 177 18.94 -10.09 31.80
N PHE A 178 18.46 -9.45 30.73
CA PHE A 178 17.04 -9.20 30.48
C PHE A 178 16.69 -9.69 29.07
N VAL A 179 15.58 -10.41 28.95
CA VAL A 179 15.09 -10.95 27.68
C VAL A 179 13.61 -10.61 27.50
N VAL A 180 13.24 -10.25 26.27
CA VAL A 180 11.87 -10.18 25.75
C VAL A 180 11.78 -11.17 24.60
N ASP A 181 10.68 -11.94 24.54
CA ASP A 181 10.37 -12.89 23.47
C ASP A 181 8.85 -12.94 23.33
N GLU A 182 8.33 -12.12 22.43
CA GLU A 182 6.89 -11.85 22.35
C GLU A 182 6.41 -11.86 20.90
N GLU A 183 5.11 -12.11 20.74
CA GLU A 183 4.41 -12.06 19.46
C GLU A 183 3.51 -10.83 19.37
N TYR A 184 3.62 -10.12 18.25
CA TYR A 184 2.86 -8.91 17.94
C TYR A 184 2.12 -9.12 16.63
N THR A 185 0.92 -8.55 16.52
CA THR A 185 0.14 -8.61 15.28
C THR A 185 -0.25 -7.22 14.83
N THR A 186 -0.36 -7.03 13.52
CA THR A 186 -0.99 -5.85 12.93
C THR A 186 -2.14 -6.29 12.03
N PRO A 187 -3.28 -5.59 12.05
CA PRO A 187 -4.41 -5.95 11.21
C PRO A 187 -4.14 -5.57 9.75
N GLU A 188 -5.02 -6.03 8.88
CA GLU A 188 -5.12 -5.49 7.52
C GLU A 188 -5.43 -3.99 7.57
N GLU A 189 -4.72 -3.18 6.78
CA GLU A 189 -4.99 -1.75 6.65
C GLU A 189 -5.29 -1.36 5.20
N GLN A 190 -6.31 -0.52 5.04
CA GLN A 190 -6.79 -0.05 3.74
C GLN A 190 -6.44 1.43 3.55
N HIS A 191 -5.95 1.81 2.36
CA HIS A 191 -5.46 3.17 2.09
C HIS A 191 -6.49 4.27 2.32
N SER A 192 -7.78 3.96 2.15
CA SER A 192 -8.94 4.81 2.49
C SER A 192 -8.83 6.27 2.01
N MET A 193 -8.18 6.49 0.87
CA MET A 193 -8.08 7.80 0.23
C MET A 193 -9.46 8.37 -0.09
N MET A 194 -9.66 9.69 0.05
CA MET A 194 -10.98 10.30 -0.12
C MET A 194 -11.54 10.10 -1.53
N GLU A 195 -10.71 10.27 -2.57
CA GLU A 195 -11.08 10.01 -3.97
C GLU A 195 -10.77 8.55 -4.34
N PRO A 196 -11.78 7.70 -4.60
CA PRO A 196 -11.56 6.36 -5.12
C PRO A 196 -10.78 6.37 -6.45
N HIS A 197 -10.26 5.21 -6.85
CA HIS A 197 -9.61 5.06 -8.15
C HIS A 197 -10.57 5.37 -9.30
N ALA A 198 -10.08 6.14 -10.28
CA ALA A 198 -10.88 6.60 -11.40
C ALA A 198 -9.99 6.77 -12.63
N ALA A 199 -10.44 6.21 -13.75
CA ALA A 199 -9.77 6.34 -15.04
C ALA A 199 -10.78 6.57 -16.15
N THR A 200 -10.45 7.47 -17.08
CA THR A 200 -11.19 7.69 -18.32
C THR A 200 -10.25 7.46 -19.49
N ALA A 201 -10.59 6.54 -20.37
CA ALA A 201 -9.84 6.28 -21.59
C ALA A 201 -10.61 6.76 -22.81
N ARG A 202 -9.90 7.27 -23.82
CA ARG A 202 -10.47 7.62 -25.12
C ARG A 202 -9.43 7.46 -26.23
N TRP A 203 -9.91 7.20 -27.44
CA TRP A 203 -9.11 7.26 -28.66
C TRP A 203 -9.35 8.59 -29.38
N ASP A 204 -8.27 9.25 -29.79
CA ASP A 204 -8.29 10.51 -30.55
C ASP A 204 -7.25 10.45 -31.66
N GLY A 205 -7.69 10.39 -32.92
CA GLY A 205 -6.80 10.29 -34.08
C GLY A 205 -5.82 9.11 -34.02
N GLY A 206 -6.26 7.96 -33.49
CA GLY A 206 -5.43 6.76 -33.31
C GLY A 206 -4.48 6.79 -32.10
N ARG A 207 -4.56 7.83 -31.25
CA ARG A 207 -3.81 7.92 -30.01
C ARG A 207 -4.70 7.62 -28.81
N LEU A 208 -4.16 6.89 -27.85
CA LEU A 208 -4.82 6.59 -26.58
C LEU A 208 -4.53 7.71 -25.58
N GLU A 209 -5.58 8.37 -25.09
CA GLU A 209 -5.48 9.27 -23.94
C GLU A 209 -6.18 8.64 -22.74
N VAL A 210 -5.50 8.66 -21.60
CA VAL A 210 -6.05 8.22 -20.31
C VAL A 210 -5.92 9.34 -19.29
N VAL A 211 -7.03 9.77 -18.73
CA VAL A 211 -7.06 10.62 -17.53
C VAL A 211 -7.28 9.72 -16.33
N ASP A 212 -6.34 9.72 -15.41
CA ASP A 212 -6.27 8.74 -14.32
C ASP A 212 -5.77 9.41 -13.04
N SER A 213 -6.29 8.93 -11.91
CA SER A 213 -5.80 9.28 -10.60
C SER A 213 -4.66 8.32 -10.20
N ASN A 214 -3.43 8.60 -10.64
CA ASN A 214 -2.24 7.79 -10.33
C ASN A 214 -1.06 8.59 -9.74
N GLN A 215 -0.15 7.87 -9.09
CA GLN A 215 1.10 8.36 -8.49
C GLN A 215 2.32 8.22 -9.41
N GLY A 216 2.15 7.70 -10.64
CA GLY A 216 3.25 7.35 -11.53
C GLY A 216 2.81 7.33 -13.00
N ALA A 217 2.55 8.50 -13.57
CA ALA A 217 1.96 8.61 -14.90
C ALA A 217 2.84 7.99 -16.01
N GLY A 218 4.16 8.14 -15.93
CA GLY A 218 5.10 7.52 -16.87
C GLY A 218 5.11 5.99 -16.77
N TRP A 219 5.01 5.45 -15.55
CA TRP A 219 4.91 4.00 -15.33
C TRP A 219 3.58 3.46 -15.87
N VAL A 220 2.44 4.06 -15.51
CA VAL A 220 1.12 3.66 -16.02
C VAL A 220 1.06 3.75 -17.55
N GLN A 221 1.64 4.79 -18.15
CA GLN A 221 1.72 4.95 -19.60
C GLN A 221 2.51 3.81 -20.25
N SER A 222 3.65 3.45 -19.68
CA SER A 222 4.50 2.38 -20.21
C SER A 222 3.78 1.04 -20.15
N GLU A 223 3.12 0.73 -19.03
CA GLU A 223 2.38 -0.53 -18.88
C GLU A 223 1.20 -0.60 -19.85
N LEU A 224 0.39 0.46 -19.97
CA LEU A 224 -0.73 0.47 -20.90
C LEU A 224 -0.27 0.40 -22.37
N ALA A 225 0.84 1.03 -22.73
CA ALA A 225 1.40 0.91 -24.07
C ALA A 225 1.78 -0.54 -24.37
N THR A 226 2.53 -1.19 -23.48
CA THR A 226 2.96 -2.57 -23.69
C THR A 226 1.80 -3.56 -23.64
N MET A 227 0.90 -3.44 -22.66
CA MET A 227 -0.26 -4.35 -22.51
C MET A 227 -1.17 -4.37 -23.73
N PHE A 228 -1.36 -3.22 -24.38
CA PHE A 228 -2.20 -3.08 -25.56
C PHE A 228 -1.41 -3.10 -26.87
N SER A 229 -0.12 -3.47 -26.82
CA SER A 229 0.77 -3.55 -27.99
C SER A 229 0.81 -2.26 -28.82
N LEU A 230 0.86 -1.12 -28.14
CA LEU A 230 0.89 0.21 -28.73
C LEU A 230 2.30 0.81 -28.68
N ASP A 231 2.62 1.67 -29.65
CA ASP A 231 3.77 2.55 -29.52
C ASP A 231 3.59 3.46 -28.30
N ALA A 232 4.60 3.54 -27.44
CA ALA A 232 4.56 4.41 -26.25
C ALA A 232 4.21 5.87 -26.62
N SER A 233 4.70 6.36 -27.76
CA SER A 233 4.40 7.71 -28.25
C SER A 233 2.92 7.94 -28.63
N ALA A 234 2.15 6.88 -28.82
CA ALA A 234 0.72 6.91 -29.09
C ALA A 234 -0.13 6.91 -27.81
N VAL A 235 0.48 6.73 -26.62
CA VAL A 235 -0.22 6.68 -25.33
C VAL A 235 0.14 7.90 -24.48
N ARG A 236 -0.89 8.62 -24.00
CA ARG A 236 -0.76 9.74 -23.08
C ARG A 236 -1.57 9.51 -21.81
N VAL A 237 -0.90 9.49 -20.67
CA VAL A 237 -1.55 9.45 -19.35
C VAL A 237 -1.48 10.83 -18.68
N ARG A 238 -2.59 11.31 -18.15
CA ARG A 238 -2.71 12.59 -17.42
C ARG A 238 -3.24 12.33 -16.01
N SER A 239 -2.57 12.91 -15.02
CA SER A 239 -2.99 12.93 -13.61
C SER A 239 -2.86 14.37 -13.13
N GLU A 240 -3.99 15.07 -12.97
CA GLU A 240 -4.02 16.51 -12.62
C GLU A 240 -4.05 16.71 -11.11
N HIS A 241 -5.13 16.25 -10.47
CA HIS A 241 -5.29 16.23 -9.03
C HIS A 241 -5.59 14.81 -8.56
N ILE A 242 -5.05 14.48 -7.38
CA ILE A 242 -5.22 13.18 -6.73
C ILE A 242 -5.75 13.41 -5.32
N GLY A 243 -6.91 12.86 -4.99
CA GLY A 243 -7.54 12.94 -3.68
C GLY A 243 -7.00 11.91 -2.68
N GLY A 244 -5.67 11.81 -2.61
CA GLY A 244 -4.93 10.82 -1.82
C GLY A 244 -4.68 9.51 -2.59
N GLY A 245 -3.60 8.81 -2.24
CA GLY A 245 -3.23 7.53 -2.86
C GLY A 245 -2.54 6.59 -1.89
N PHE A 246 -1.61 7.12 -1.10
CA PHE A 246 -0.96 6.38 0.00
C PHE A 246 -0.26 5.07 -0.42
N GLY A 247 0.03 4.88 -1.71
CA GLY A 247 0.67 3.69 -2.28
C GLY A 247 -0.21 2.87 -3.23
N SER A 248 -1.54 3.03 -3.18
CA SER A 248 -2.47 2.19 -3.96
C SER A 248 -2.66 2.62 -5.42
N LYS A 249 -2.22 3.81 -5.79
CA LYS A 249 -2.58 4.48 -7.05
C LYS A 249 -1.52 4.26 -8.14
N GLY A 250 -1.30 2.98 -8.45
CA GLY A 250 -0.56 2.49 -9.61
C GLY A 250 -1.47 1.99 -10.73
N LEU A 251 -0.95 1.16 -11.63
CA LEU A 251 -1.77 0.43 -12.60
C LEU A 251 -2.64 -0.61 -11.88
N ARG A 252 -3.95 -0.61 -12.16
CA ARG A 252 -4.96 -1.50 -11.59
C ARG A 252 -6.01 -1.86 -12.65
N ALA A 253 -6.97 -2.69 -12.24
CA ALA A 253 -8.07 -3.16 -13.07
C ALA A 253 -8.85 -2.03 -13.78
N HIS A 254 -9.09 -0.89 -13.12
CA HIS A 254 -9.95 0.16 -13.65
C HIS A 254 -9.35 0.91 -14.87
N GLN A 255 -8.03 1.14 -14.91
CA GLN A 255 -7.40 1.72 -16.10
C GLN A 255 -7.52 0.77 -17.29
N VAL A 256 -7.14 -0.49 -17.11
CA VAL A 256 -7.17 -1.52 -18.15
C VAL A 256 -8.60 -1.72 -18.66
N SER A 257 -9.58 -1.79 -17.75
CA SER A 257 -11.01 -1.90 -18.08
C SER A 257 -11.52 -0.71 -18.90
N ALA A 258 -11.12 0.52 -18.53
CA ALA A 258 -11.49 1.71 -19.28
C ALA A 258 -10.92 1.68 -20.71
N VAL A 259 -9.65 1.28 -20.88
CA VAL A 259 -9.01 1.17 -22.19
C VAL A 259 -9.66 0.08 -23.04
N MET A 260 -9.95 -1.10 -22.47
CA MET A 260 -10.69 -2.18 -23.15
C MET A 260 -12.04 -1.68 -23.67
N ALA A 261 -12.83 -1.04 -22.80
CA ALA A 261 -14.16 -0.56 -23.15
C ALA A 261 -14.12 0.57 -24.19
N ALA A 262 -13.21 1.53 -24.04
CA ALA A 262 -13.03 2.61 -25.00
C ALA A 262 -12.59 2.08 -26.37
N THR A 263 -11.81 1.00 -26.39
CA THR A 263 -11.39 0.32 -27.63
C THR A 263 -12.55 -0.44 -28.26
N ALA A 264 -13.35 -1.17 -27.48
CA ALA A 264 -14.51 -1.92 -27.99
C ALA A 264 -15.62 -1.01 -28.53
N LEU A 265 -15.85 0.14 -27.89
CA LEU A 265 -16.93 1.05 -28.24
C LEU A 265 -16.51 2.21 -29.15
N GLN A 266 -15.20 2.46 -29.30
CA GLN A 266 -14.67 3.65 -29.98
C GLN A 266 -15.27 4.96 -29.43
N ARG A 267 -15.44 5.00 -28.09
CA ARG A 267 -16.06 6.10 -27.34
C ARG A 267 -15.30 6.34 -26.03
N PRO A 268 -15.27 7.56 -25.46
CA PRO A 268 -14.73 7.79 -24.13
C PRO A 268 -15.45 6.93 -23.08
N VAL A 269 -14.70 6.16 -22.28
CA VAL A 269 -15.26 5.36 -21.19
C VAL A 269 -14.56 5.69 -19.88
N ARG A 270 -15.36 6.00 -18.86
CA ARG A 270 -14.91 6.21 -17.48
C ARG A 270 -15.24 5.01 -16.61
N VAL A 271 -14.26 4.50 -15.89
CA VAL A 271 -14.42 3.49 -14.83
C VAL A 271 -13.99 4.13 -13.52
N VAL A 272 -14.93 4.25 -12.59
CA VAL A 272 -14.69 4.73 -11.22
C VAL A 272 -14.99 3.59 -10.27
N LEU A 273 -14.04 3.24 -9.41
CA LEU A 273 -14.28 2.26 -8.38
C LEU A 273 -15.19 2.84 -7.29
N THR A 274 -16.13 2.05 -6.82
CA THR A 274 -16.85 2.35 -5.59
C THR A 274 -15.92 2.17 -4.38
N ARG A 275 -16.27 2.80 -3.25
CA ARG A 275 -15.56 2.56 -1.98
C ARG A 275 -15.51 1.09 -1.60
N ARG A 276 -16.54 0.28 -1.90
CA ARG A 276 -16.51 -1.16 -1.60
C ARG A 276 -15.52 -1.91 -2.50
N GLN A 277 -15.50 -1.60 -3.79
CA GLN A 277 -14.58 -2.21 -4.75
C GLN A 277 -13.11 -1.90 -4.43
N THR A 278 -12.79 -0.77 -3.79
CA THR A 278 -11.39 -0.46 -3.44
C THR A 278 -10.78 -1.45 -2.45
N PHE A 279 -11.57 -2.14 -1.62
CA PHE A 279 -11.06 -3.09 -0.63
C PHE A 279 -10.47 -4.36 -1.27
N SER A 280 -10.95 -4.77 -2.44
CA SER A 280 -10.41 -5.91 -3.18
C SER A 280 -9.54 -5.51 -4.38
N LEU A 281 -9.75 -4.33 -4.97
CA LEU A 281 -9.06 -3.93 -6.20
C LEU A 281 -7.96 -2.88 -6.01
N GLY A 282 -7.91 -2.22 -4.85
CA GLY A 282 -6.90 -1.20 -4.56
C GLY A 282 -5.56 -1.77 -4.08
N GLY A 283 -5.57 -3.03 -3.61
CA GLY A 283 -4.55 -3.58 -2.72
C GLY A 283 -4.64 -2.98 -1.32
N TYR A 284 -3.84 -3.49 -0.38
CA TYR A 284 -3.89 -3.14 1.04
C TYR A 284 -2.55 -3.46 1.72
N ARG A 285 -2.32 -2.96 2.95
CA ARG A 285 -1.20 -3.41 3.77
C ARG A 285 -1.51 -4.76 4.39
N SER A 286 -0.64 -5.73 4.14
CA SER A 286 -0.85 -7.10 4.62
C SER A 286 -0.88 -7.15 6.16
N PRO A 287 -1.82 -7.89 6.78
CA PRO A 287 -1.73 -8.21 8.20
C PRO A 287 -0.45 -9.01 8.48
N THR A 288 0.09 -8.83 9.68
CA THR A 288 1.36 -9.47 10.07
C THR A 288 1.21 -10.24 11.38
N ALA A 289 1.85 -11.39 11.48
CA ALA A 289 2.25 -12.00 12.74
C ALA A 289 3.76 -11.87 12.89
N GLN A 290 4.22 -11.21 13.95
CA GLN A 290 5.61 -10.85 14.13
C GLN A 290 6.09 -11.40 15.47
N ARG A 291 7.28 -11.98 15.51
CA ARG A 291 7.95 -12.37 16.75
C ARG A 291 9.22 -11.54 16.90
N VAL A 292 9.38 -10.91 18.06
CA VAL A 292 10.57 -10.12 18.38
C VAL A 292 11.23 -10.71 19.62
N ARG A 293 12.53 -11.02 19.51
CA ARG A 293 13.35 -11.43 20.65
C ARG A 293 14.45 -10.41 20.87
N LEU A 294 14.50 -9.83 22.06
CA LEU A 294 15.54 -8.88 22.47
C LEU A 294 16.26 -9.43 23.69
N GLY A 295 17.59 -9.36 23.68
CA GLY A 295 18.42 -9.68 24.83
C GLY A 295 19.32 -8.49 25.18
N ALA A 296 19.34 -8.07 26.44
CA ALA A 296 20.16 -6.96 26.92
C ALA A 296 21.04 -7.33 28.12
N ALA A 297 22.20 -6.69 28.18
CA ALA A 297 23.09 -6.67 29.34
C ALA A 297 22.46 -5.87 30.50
N PRO A 298 23.01 -5.94 31.73
CA PRO A 298 22.49 -5.19 32.88
C PRO A 298 22.43 -3.67 32.67
N ASP A 299 23.28 -3.12 31.81
CA ASP A 299 23.31 -1.72 31.43
C ASP A 299 22.38 -1.38 30.25
N GLY A 300 21.54 -2.30 29.79
CA GLY A 300 20.60 -2.07 28.69
C GLY A 300 21.19 -2.11 27.28
N ARG A 301 22.49 -2.38 27.12
CA ARG A 301 23.08 -2.62 25.80
C ARG A 301 22.55 -3.93 25.22
N LEU A 302 22.07 -3.91 23.98
CA LEU A 302 21.53 -5.07 23.30
C LEU A 302 22.66 -6.03 22.91
N LEU A 303 22.51 -7.28 23.32
CA LEU A 303 23.35 -8.40 22.91
C LEU A 303 22.73 -9.14 21.72
N ALA A 304 21.40 -9.23 21.70
CA ALA A 304 20.65 -9.97 20.68
C ALA A 304 19.43 -9.17 20.24
N LEU A 305 19.20 -9.13 18.92
CA LEU A 305 17.99 -8.61 18.30
C LEU A 305 17.54 -9.59 17.21
N GLU A 306 16.39 -10.22 17.42
CA GLU A 306 15.70 -10.96 16.38
C GLU A 306 14.34 -10.34 16.07
N HIS A 307 14.03 -10.23 14.79
CA HIS A 307 12.70 -9.87 14.30
C HIS A 307 12.29 -10.79 13.15
N ARG A 308 11.29 -11.63 13.38
CA ARG A 308 10.67 -12.45 12.35
C ARG A 308 9.28 -11.91 12.06
N SER A 309 8.97 -11.70 10.79
CA SER A 309 7.65 -11.29 10.32
C SER A 309 7.10 -12.34 9.37
N LEU A 310 5.87 -12.75 9.63
CA LEU A 310 5.03 -13.50 8.70
C LEU A 310 3.91 -12.57 8.21
N ASN A 311 3.73 -12.45 6.90
CA ASN A 311 2.61 -11.74 6.31
C ASN A 311 1.90 -12.61 5.27
N GLN A 312 0.62 -12.34 4.99
CA GLN A 312 -0.03 -12.99 3.85
C GLN A 312 0.39 -12.31 2.54
N THR A 313 0.35 -13.08 1.45
CA THR A 313 0.35 -12.62 0.07
C THR A 313 -0.74 -13.36 -0.69
N SER A 314 -1.11 -12.90 -1.89
CA SER A 314 -2.07 -13.62 -2.72
C SER A 314 -1.45 -14.79 -3.49
N THR A 315 -2.29 -15.74 -3.93
CA THR A 315 -1.94 -16.77 -4.92
C THR A 315 -1.77 -16.23 -6.34
N VAL A 316 -2.08 -14.95 -6.58
CA VAL A 316 -2.02 -14.28 -7.89
C VAL A 316 -0.69 -13.56 -8.09
N TYR A 317 -0.32 -12.74 -7.10
CA TYR A 317 0.87 -11.91 -7.13
C TYR A 317 1.54 -11.93 -5.75
N GLU A 318 2.84 -12.20 -5.75
CA GLU A 318 3.66 -12.22 -4.55
C GLU A 318 4.05 -10.81 -4.14
N PHE A 319 3.66 -10.41 -2.93
CA PHE A 319 4.06 -9.19 -2.29
C PHE A 319 4.59 -9.49 -0.89
N VAL A 320 5.85 -9.14 -0.64
CA VAL A 320 6.49 -9.26 0.67
C VAL A 320 6.35 -7.93 1.40
N GLU A 321 5.70 -7.94 2.57
CA GLU A 321 5.71 -6.81 3.50
C GLU A 321 6.97 -6.90 4.36
N PRO A 322 8.00 -6.06 4.15
CA PRO A 322 9.33 -6.30 4.69
C PRO A 322 9.46 -5.79 6.14
N SER A 323 8.52 -6.17 7.02
CA SER A 323 8.41 -5.64 8.39
C SER A 323 9.66 -5.89 9.23
N ALA A 324 10.38 -6.98 8.99
CA ALA A 324 11.63 -7.27 9.69
C ALA A 324 12.81 -6.38 9.26
N GLY A 325 12.63 -5.52 8.25
CA GLY A 325 13.68 -4.65 7.73
C GLY A 325 14.14 -3.57 8.71
N VAL A 326 13.22 -3.03 9.52
CA VAL A 326 13.51 -1.95 10.47
C VAL A 326 14.54 -2.36 11.53
N ALA A 327 14.47 -3.63 11.96
CA ALA A 327 15.41 -4.25 12.90
C ALA A 327 16.87 -4.22 12.39
N ARG A 328 17.09 -4.21 11.08
CA ARG A 328 18.44 -4.23 10.48
C ARG A 328 19.19 -2.90 10.63
N VAL A 329 18.47 -1.81 10.93
CA VAL A 329 19.00 -0.44 10.84
C VAL A 329 18.81 0.40 12.09
N MET A 330 17.79 0.14 12.90
CA MET A 330 17.41 1.07 13.96
C MET A 330 18.32 1.01 15.18
N TYR A 331 18.65 -0.19 15.67
CA TYR A 331 19.40 -0.37 16.92
C TYR A 331 20.57 -1.33 16.74
N ASP A 332 21.69 -1.02 17.39
CA ASP A 332 22.83 -1.93 17.41
C ASP A 332 22.57 -3.15 18.30
N ALA A 333 23.15 -4.29 17.92
CA ALA A 333 23.25 -5.46 18.77
C ALA A 333 24.42 -6.34 18.30
N GLU A 334 25.01 -7.10 19.22
CA GLU A 334 26.11 -8.01 18.89
C GLU A 334 25.67 -9.12 17.91
N ALA A 335 24.47 -9.66 18.12
CA ALA A 335 23.82 -10.60 17.21
C ALA A 335 22.49 -10.06 16.66
N HIS A 336 22.30 -10.20 15.35
CA HIS A 336 21.08 -9.84 14.63
C HIS A 336 20.55 -11.06 13.88
N ARG A 337 19.22 -11.22 13.86
CA ARG A 337 18.55 -12.12 12.93
C ARG A 337 17.23 -11.52 12.47
N THR A 338 17.02 -11.45 11.16
CA THR A 338 15.76 -10.97 10.60
C THR A 338 15.22 -11.96 9.59
N ALA A 339 13.91 -12.14 9.54
CA ALA A 339 13.25 -12.99 8.57
C ALA A 339 11.92 -12.38 8.13
N ASN A 340 11.68 -12.30 6.81
CA ASN A 340 10.38 -12.02 6.21
C ASN A 340 9.90 -13.29 5.51
N HIS A 341 8.84 -13.87 6.06
CA HIS A 341 8.16 -15.02 5.49
C HIS A 341 6.79 -14.58 4.98
N VAL A 342 6.31 -15.28 3.96
CA VAL A 342 4.97 -15.07 3.43
C VAL A 342 4.18 -16.37 3.36
N VAL A 343 2.85 -16.24 3.36
CA VAL A 343 1.92 -17.32 3.04
C VAL A 343 1.07 -16.91 1.86
N ARG A 344 1.01 -17.75 0.82
CA ARG A 344 0.10 -17.54 -0.32
C ARG A 344 -1.31 -17.97 0.05
N LEU A 345 -2.25 -17.04 0.00
CA LEU A 345 -3.68 -17.23 0.29
C LEU A 345 -4.54 -16.76 -0.90
N ASP A 346 -5.77 -17.26 -0.98
CA ASP A 346 -6.80 -16.92 -1.97
C ASP A 346 -7.53 -15.61 -1.59
N VAL A 347 -6.72 -14.57 -1.39
CA VAL A 347 -7.10 -13.22 -0.95
C VAL A 347 -6.67 -12.20 -2.01
N PRO A 348 -7.22 -10.97 -2.01
CA PRO A 348 -6.73 -9.94 -2.90
C PRO A 348 -5.24 -9.67 -2.68
N SER A 349 -4.51 -9.27 -3.72
CA SER A 349 -3.06 -9.04 -3.60
C SER A 349 -2.76 -7.82 -2.73
N PRO A 350 -1.98 -7.96 -1.65
CA PRO A 350 -1.45 -6.81 -0.91
C PRO A 350 -0.58 -5.92 -1.80
N THR A 351 -0.35 -4.68 -1.37
CA THR A 351 0.48 -3.74 -2.13
C THR A 351 1.09 -2.69 -1.20
N TRP A 352 1.90 -1.81 -1.78
CA TRP A 352 2.51 -0.71 -1.03
C TRP A 352 1.45 0.14 -0.31
N MET A 353 1.66 0.36 0.98
CA MET A 353 0.98 1.37 1.77
C MET A 353 2.04 2.23 2.48
N ARG A 354 1.74 3.53 2.68
CA ARG A 354 2.67 4.53 3.24
C ARG A 354 3.53 3.95 4.38
N ALA A 355 4.85 4.00 4.22
CA ALA A 355 5.85 3.26 5.03
C ALA A 355 5.72 1.73 4.90
N PRO A 356 6.03 1.14 3.72
CA PRO A 356 5.97 -0.31 3.49
C PRO A 356 7.02 -1.06 4.32
N GLY A 357 6.58 -1.97 5.17
CA GLY A 357 7.40 -2.69 6.13
C GLY A 357 7.66 -1.88 7.38
N GLU A 358 8.09 -0.62 7.28
CA GLU A 358 8.45 0.14 8.49
C GLU A 358 7.27 0.41 9.41
N ALA A 359 6.07 0.69 8.91
CA ALA A 359 4.92 0.93 9.78
C ALA A 359 4.56 -0.29 10.66
N PRO A 360 4.30 -1.49 10.11
CA PRO A 360 4.03 -2.67 10.94
C PRO A 360 5.27 -3.14 11.70
N GLY A 361 6.46 -3.02 11.11
CA GLY A 361 7.70 -3.49 11.72
C GLY A 361 8.14 -2.66 12.92
N SER A 362 8.09 -1.34 12.80
CA SER A 362 8.47 -0.43 13.90
C SER A 362 7.56 -0.61 15.10
N PHE A 363 6.25 -0.82 14.90
CA PHE A 363 5.33 -1.15 15.99
C PHE A 363 5.85 -2.32 16.84
N ALA A 364 6.21 -3.45 16.22
CA ALA A 364 6.65 -4.63 16.96
C ALA A 364 7.97 -4.38 17.70
N VAL A 365 8.97 -3.80 17.03
CA VAL A 365 10.29 -3.55 17.62
C VAL A 365 10.24 -2.50 18.73
N GLU A 366 9.50 -1.41 18.53
CA GLU A 366 9.40 -0.32 19.51
C GLU A 366 8.61 -0.72 20.75
N VAL A 367 7.57 -1.55 20.62
CA VAL A 367 6.86 -2.11 21.77
C VAL A 367 7.76 -3.06 22.55
N ALA A 368 8.48 -3.96 21.86
CA ALA A 368 9.42 -4.88 22.51
C ALA A 368 10.53 -4.14 23.27
N LEU A 369 11.00 -2.99 22.77
CA LEU A 369 11.97 -2.14 23.47
C LEU A 369 11.39 -1.50 24.73
N ASP A 370 10.15 -1.02 24.69
CA ASP A 370 9.49 -0.49 25.89
C ASP A 370 9.27 -1.58 26.95
N GLU A 371 8.91 -2.80 26.54
CA GLU A 371 8.79 -3.95 27.44
C GLU A 371 10.15 -4.37 28.02
N LEU A 372 11.21 -4.34 27.21
CA LEU A 372 12.57 -4.60 27.67
C LEU A 372 13.04 -3.54 28.66
N ALA A 373 12.76 -2.26 28.39
CA ALA A 373 13.06 -1.15 29.28
C ALA A 373 12.34 -1.33 30.63
N ALA A 374 11.06 -1.72 30.61
CA ALA A 374 10.30 -2.02 31.82
C ALA A 374 10.89 -3.19 32.61
N ARG A 375 11.29 -4.28 31.95
CA ARG A 375 11.94 -5.44 32.60
C ARG A 375 13.30 -5.07 33.20
N ALA A 376 14.07 -4.23 32.52
CA ALA A 376 15.38 -3.77 32.96
C ALA A 376 15.33 -2.63 33.99
N GLY A 377 14.15 -2.03 34.22
CA GLY A 377 14.01 -0.85 35.07
C GLY A 377 14.70 0.39 34.50
N LEU A 378 14.75 0.52 33.18
CA LEU A 378 15.39 1.61 32.46
C LEU A 378 14.37 2.58 31.86
N ASP A 379 14.78 3.84 31.66
CA ASP A 379 14.01 4.77 30.85
C ASP A 379 14.03 4.28 29.37
N PRO A 380 12.87 4.22 28.68
CA PRO A 380 12.81 3.70 27.32
C PRO A 380 13.50 4.62 26.28
N ILE A 381 13.64 5.92 26.55
CA ILE A 381 14.47 6.80 25.72
C ILE A 381 15.94 6.47 25.95
N ASP A 382 16.38 6.34 27.21
CA ASP A 382 17.76 6.00 27.53
C ASP A 382 18.16 4.64 26.94
N LEU A 383 17.28 3.64 26.99
CA LEU A 383 17.52 2.34 26.37
C LEU A 383 17.80 2.46 24.87
N ARG A 384 16.98 3.23 24.14
CA ARG A 384 17.17 3.48 22.71
C ARG A 384 18.48 4.20 22.42
N LEU A 385 18.78 5.26 23.18
CA LEU A 385 20.02 6.03 23.04
C LEU A 385 21.28 5.20 23.30
N ARG A 386 21.23 4.24 24.24
CA ARG A 386 22.35 3.30 24.50
C ARG A 386 22.62 2.37 23.33
N ASN A 387 21.62 2.15 22.47
CA ASN A 387 21.69 1.24 21.33
C ASN A 387 21.62 1.99 20.00
N GLU A 388 21.92 3.29 19.99
CA GLU A 388 22.09 4.07 18.76
C GLU A 388 23.33 3.58 18.00
N PRO A 389 23.18 3.11 16.75
CA PRO A 389 24.29 2.59 15.98
C PRO A 389 25.11 3.70 15.30
N GLU A 390 26.43 3.54 15.23
CA GLU A 390 27.33 4.45 14.49
C GLU A 390 27.30 4.22 12.97
N VAL A 391 27.12 2.97 12.55
CA VAL A 391 26.98 2.50 11.15
C VAL A 391 25.80 1.54 11.07
N GLY A 392 25.32 1.18 9.88
CA GLY A 392 24.28 0.18 9.73
C GLY A 392 24.61 -1.12 10.49
N PRO A 393 23.83 -1.53 11.51
CA PRO A 393 24.15 -2.67 12.39
C PRO A 393 24.46 -3.97 11.64
N VAL A 394 23.72 -4.20 10.55
CA VAL A 394 23.85 -5.39 9.70
C VAL A 394 24.71 -5.12 8.45
N SER A 395 24.56 -3.95 7.81
CA SER A 395 25.24 -3.66 6.54
C SER A 395 26.68 -3.16 6.71
N GLY A 396 27.04 -2.63 7.88
CA GLY A 396 28.30 -1.95 8.14
C GLY A 396 28.48 -0.62 7.39
N LEU A 397 27.47 -0.18 6.64
CA LEU A 397 27.56 1.04 5.83
C LEU A 397 27.33 2.29 6.68
N PRO A 398 28.04 3.41 6.40
CA PRO A 398 27.82 4.65 7.12
C PRO A 398 26.43 5.24 6.82
N PHE A 399 25.81 5.86 7.81
CA PHE A 399 24.60 6.65 7.61
C PHE A 399 24.91 7.94 6.84
N SER A 400 24.04 8.33 5.90
CA SER A 400 24.15 9.64 5.23
C SER A 400 23.88 10.79 6.20
N SER A 401 22.87 10.62 7.06
CA SER A 401 22.60 11.47 8.22
C SER A 401 21.81 10.66 9.23
N ARG A 402 22.06 10.91 10.52
CA ARG A 402 21.30 10.31 11.62
C ARG A 402 21.21 11.33 12.75
N ASN A 403 20.00 11.64 13.19
CA ASN A 403 19.76 12.67 14.21
C ASN A 403 18.71 12.24 15.24
N LEU A 404 18.48 10.93 15.37
CA LEU A 404 17.46 10.36 16.26
C LEU A 404 17.71 10.76 17.71
N ALA A 405 18.96 10.70 18.18
CA ALA A 405 19.32 11.11 19.53
C ALA A 405 18.92 12.56 19.85
N ALA A 406 19.18 13.50 18.93
CA ALA A 406 18.77 14.89 19.12
C ALA A 406 17.24 15.06 19.11
N CYS A 407 16.53 14.29 18.26
CA CYS A 407 15.07 14.26 18.25
C CYS A 407 14.50 13.76 19.58
N PHE A 408 15.09 12.71 20.18
CA PHE A 408 14.69 12.23 21.49
C PHE A 408 14.95 13.25 22.59
N HIS A 409 16.14 13.85 22.65
CA HIS A 409 16.46 14.86 23.65
C HIS A 409 15.51 16.07 23.57
N GLU A 410 15.26 16.59 22.37
CA GLU A 410 14.39 17.74 22.19
C GLU A 410 12.91 17.39 22.41
N GLY A 411 12.47 16.21 21.94
CA GLY A 411 11.13 15.69 22.18
C GLY A 411 10.86 15.53 23.68
N ALA A 412 11.78 14.88 24.40
CA ALA A 412 11.70 14.69 25.84
C ALA A 412 11.63 16.03 26.59
N ARG A 413 12.49 16.99 26.23
CA ARG A 413 12.51 18.34 26.81
C ARG A 413 11.19 19.08 26.60
N ARG A 414 10.66 19.07 25.37
CA ARG A 414 9.38 19.75 25.05
C ARG A 414 8.17 19.08 25.68
N PHE A 415 8.20 17.76 25.79
CA PHE A 415 7.12 16.97 26.37
C PHE A 415 7.08 17.06 27.90
N GLY A 416 8.21 17.42 28.55
CA GLY A 416 8.34 17.34 30.00
C GLY A 416 8.54 15.89 30.48
N TRP A 417 9.27 15.10 29.71
CA TRP A 417 9.45 13.65 29.94
C TRP A 417 10.07 13.30 31.29
N ALA A 418 10.93 14.17 31.82
CA ALA A 418 11.62 13.96 33.09
C ALA A 418 10.68 13.98 34.31
N ASP A 419 9.53 14.67 34.22
CA ASP A 419 8.60 14.85 35.35
C ASP A 419 7.52 13.75 35.42
N ARG A 420 7.56 12.76 34.51
CA ARG A 420 6.56 11.69 34.47
C ARG A 420 6.77 10.68 35.60
N ASP A 421 5.69 10.06 36.04
CA ASP A 421 5.79 8.80 36.81
C ASP A 421 5.96 7.65 35.80
N PRO A 422 7.12 6.96 35.78
CA PRO A 422 7.39 5.93 34.78
C PRO A 422 6.60 4.63 35.01
N ARG A 423 5.90 4.50 36.14
CA ARG A 423 5.16 3.28 36.47
C ARG A 423 3.84 3.20 35.69
N PRO A 424 3.53 2.07 35.02
CA PRO A 424 2.25 1.90 34.34
C PRO A 424 1.05 2.01 35.28
N GLY A 425 -0.05 2.60 34.81
CA GLY A 425 -1.36 2.57 35.49
C GLY A 425 -1.50 3.45 36.74
N VAL A 426 -0.51 4.28 37.07
CA VAL A 426 -0.54 5.12 38.30
C VAL A 426 -1.18 6.49 38.10
N ARG A 427 -0.98 7.13 36.94
CA ARG A 427 -1.45 8.50 36.69
C ARG A 427 -2.92 8.50 36.30
N ARG A 428 -3.73 9.30 37.00
CA ARG A 428 -5.17 9.44 36.78
C ARG A 428 -5.58 10.90 36.64
N ASP A 429 -6.58 11.13 35.81
CA ASP A 429 -7.40 12.35 35.79
C ASP A 429 -8.88 11.94 35.87
N GLY A 430 -9.43 12.03 37.09
CA GLY A 430 -10.75 11.49 37.39
C GLY A 430 -10.87 10.01 37.06
N ARG A 431 -11.66 9.70 36.02
CA ARG A 431 -11.89 8.32 35.54
C ARG A 431 -10.90 7.86 34.48
N TRP A 432 -10.05 8.74 33.98
CA TRP A 432 -9.09 8.44 32.93
C TRP A 432 -7.76 7.96 33.52
N LEU A 433 -7.24 6.87 32.97
CA LEU A 433 -5.83 6.49 33.15
C LEU A 433 -5.02 7.17 32.06
N LEU A 434 -3.95 7.86 32.46
CA LEU A 434 -3.10 8.60 31.54
C LEU A 434 -1.77 7.87 31.39
N GLY A 435 -1.44 7.51 30.15
CA GLY A 435 -0.15 6.92 29.78
C GLY A 435 0.70 7.89 28.96
N THR A 436 2.00 7.64 28.96
CA THR A 436 2.98 8.30 28.09
C THR A 436 3.79 7.21 27.41
N GLY A 437 4.03 7.34 26.11
CA GLY A 437 4.84 6.40 25.33
C GLY A 437 5.81 7.15 24.44
N THR A 438 6.82 6.43 23.96
CA THR A 438 7.81 6.94 23.01
C THR A 438 8.06 5.88 21.94
N ALA A 439 8.45 6.32 20.76
CA ALA A 439 8.90 5.47 19.67
C ALA A 439 9.86 6.28 18.78
N ALA A 440 10.76 5.58 18.09
CA ALA A 440 11.70 6.18 17.14
C ALA A 440 11.11 6.41 15.75
#